data_AF-A0AAD7A1N7-F1
#
_entry.id   AF-A0AAD7A1N7-F1
#
_cell.length_a   1.000
_cell.length_b   1.000
_cell.length_c   1.000
_cell.angle_alpha   90.00
_cell.angle_beta   90.00
_cell.angle_gamma   90.00
#
_symmetry.space_group_name_H-M   'P 1'
#
loop_
_entity.id
_entity.type
_entity.pdbx_description
1 polymer ?
#
loop_
_entity_poly.entity_id
_entity_poly.type
_entity_poly.pdbx_seq_one_letter_code
_entity_poly.pdbx_strand_id
1 'polypeptide(L)'
;MVARETKFCLAEDSTVTLNPETLLPREKSLGSPSPPPESYTLLSSMPAWCWVATLASFIILLSNASLRTIGVTGFFALLTSLLLPPYLPVQLTIFLLSTLVAGLLSGWGIGIGAMRAANAQIQASIKTNPVFQANPALAQPTAVFSGWFLGARSTAMYCAFHGLGAFIFGAMRAYAVKLTFMSIFGTIALDVFCMSVGPLFPSKRYTRLNSMAIAVGCYIAIVIVTTLFIFPETMSHAALDTVAGQLQRIAQLIQMQDSVLGARPEELTRDGTLIRKFKALRA
;
A
#
# COMPACT_ATOMS: atom_id res chain seq x y z
N MET A 1 -24.52 9.76 -28.97
CA MET A 1 -23.14 10.17 -28.60
C MET A 1 -22.42 8.91 -28.16
N VAL A 2 -21.81 8.13 -29.06
CA VAL A 2 -20.55 8.37 -29.81
C VAL A 2 -19.30 8.20 -28.93
N ALA A 3 -18.52 7.17 -29.30
CA ALA A 3 -17.09 6.93 -29.07
C ALA A 3 -16.67 6.37 -27.69
N ARG A 4 -15.72 5.42 -27.59
CA ARG A 4 -14.98 4.59 -28.56
C ARG A 4 -14.26 3.47 -27.81
N GLU A 5 -14.29 2.31 -28.43
CA GLU A 5 -13.32 1.21 -28.50
C GLU A 5 -11.94 1.32 -27.81
N THR A 6 -11.54 0.22 -27.18
CA THR A 6 -10.35 -0.57 -27.58
C THR A 6 -10.32 -1.88 -26.78
N LYS A 7 -10.90 -2.95 -27.35
CA LYS A 7 -10.52 -4.31 -27.00
C LYS A 7 -9.88 -4.97 -28.21
N PHE A 8 -8.61 -5.21 -28.01
CA PHE A 8 -7.61 -5.77 -28.88
C PHE A 8 -8.02 -7.19 -29.33
N CYS A 9 -8.04 -7.39 -30.64
CA CYS A 9 -8.10 -8.69 -31.30
C CYS A 9 -6.91 -9.57 -30.87
N LEU A 10 -7.14 -10.86 -30.74
CA LEU A 10 -6.36 -11.94 -31.37
C LEU A 10 -7.07 -13.27 -31.04
N ALA A 11 -7.90 -13.74 -31.96
CA ALA A 11 -8.28 -15.15 -32.06
C ALA A 11 -7.70 -15.64 -33.39
N GLU A 12 -6.83 -16.62 -33.24
CA GLU A 12 -5.86 -17.16 -34.18
C GLU A 12 -6.53 -18.30 -34.96
N ASP A 13 -6.52 -18.22 -36.30
CA ASP A 13 -6.81 -19.36 -37.18
C ASP A 13 -5.85 -19.31 -38.37
N SER A 14 -4.90 -20.25 -38.41
CA SER A 14 -4.38 -20.87 -39.64
C SER A 14 -3.34 -21.93 -39.30
N THR A 15 -3.82 -23.16 -39.39
CA THR A 15 -3.07 -24.39 -39.64
C THR A 15 -1.91 -24.22 -40.62
N VAL A 16 -0.69 -24.45 -40.15
CA VAL A 16 0.47 -24.81 -40.99
C VAL A 16 1.08 -26.08 -40.43
N THR A 17 0.94 -27.14 -41.21
CA THR A 17 1.49 -28.48 -41.02
C THR A 17 3.02 -28.43 -41.13
N LEU A 18 3.73 -28.76 -40.05
CA LEU A 18 5.18 -28.99 -40.06
C LEU A 18 5.46 -30.48 -39.86
N ASN A 19 5.98 -31.08 -40.92
CA ASN A 19 6.43 -32.46 -41.04
C ASN A 19 7.64 -32.73 -40.12
N PRO A 20 7.68 -33.84 -39.35
CA PRO A 20 8.78 -34.12 -38.43
C PRO A 20 9.77 -35.08 -39.08
N GLU A 21 10.75 -34.59 -39.83
CA GLU A 21 11.97 -35.37 -40.13
C GLU A 21 13.01 -34.52 -40.85
N THR A 22 14.01 -34.04 -40.12
CA THR A 22 15.38 -33.78 -40.63
C THR A 22 16.30 -33.57 -39.43
N LEU A 23 16.68 -34.70 -38.86
CA LEU A 23 17.81 -34.88 -37.95
C LEU A 23 19.12 -34.60 -38.70
N LEU A 24 19.89 -33.60 -38.26
CA LEU A 24 21.36 -33.67 -38.29
C LEU A 24 21.94 -33.02 -37.01
N PRO A 25 23.07 -33.55 -36.51
CA PRO A 25 23.50 -33.37 -35.12
C PRO A 25 24.18 -32.01 -34.94
N ARG A 26 23.66 -31.20 -34.03
CA ARG A 26 24.31 -29.94 -33.65
C ARG A 26 25.49 -30.24 -32.73
N GLU A 27 26.65 -30.16 -33.34
CA GLU A 27 27.97 -30.08 -32.73
C GLU A 27 27.98 -29.13 -31.52
N LYS A 28 28.62 -29.58 -30.43
CA LYS A 28 28.78 -28.87 -29.17
C LYS A 28 29.68 -27.64 -29.38
N SER A 29 29.12 -26.47 -29.66
CA SER A 29 29.85 -25.20 -29.47
C SER A 29 29.61 -24.66 -28.06
N LEU A 30 30.56 -25.05 -27.22
CA LEU A 30 31.13 -24.35 -26.08
C LEU A 30 30.75 -22.85 -25.97
N GLY A 31 30.11 -22.46 -24.86
CA GLY A 31 30.23 -21.12 -24.29
C GLY A 31 29.09 -20.12 -24.55
N SER A 32 27.88 -20.41 -24.06
CA SER A 32 26.97 -19.34 -23.62
C SER A 32 26.41 -19.69 -22.23
N PRO A 33 26.46 -18.77 -21.25
CA PRO A 33 25.83 -19.01 -19.96
C PRO A 33 24.32 -19.05 -20.17
N SER A 34 23.71 -20.21 -19.85
CA SER A 34 22.26 -20.33 -19.75
C SER A 34 21.73 -19.31 -18.73
N PRO A 35 20.62 -18.59 -19.00
CA PRO A 35 20.01 -17.75 -17.99
C PRO A 35 19.59 -18.63 -16.80
N PRO A 36 19.93 -18.25 -15.56
CA PRO A 36 19.53 -19.02 -14.39
C PRO A 36 18.00 -19.04 -14.29
N PRO A 37 17.39 -20.14 -13.82
CA PRO A 37 15.94 -20.22 -13.69
C PRO A 37 15.39 -19.10 -12.80
N GLU A 38 14.38 -18.38 -13.29
CA GLU A 38 13.77 -17.18 -12.69
C GLU A 38 13.17 -17.37 -11.28
N SER A 39 13.19 -18.59 -10.74
CA SER A 39 12.52 -18.92 -9.48
C SER A 39 13.30 -18.54 -8.21
N TYR A 40 14.62 -18.30 -8.30
CA TYR A 40 15.47 -17.96 -7.13
C TYR A 40 15.89 -16.49 -7.04
N THR A 41 15.66 -15.69 -8.10
CA THR A 41 16.02 -14.27 -8.13
C THR A 41 15.03 -13.38 -7.40
N LEU A 42 13.79 -13.81 -7.15
CA LEU A 42 12.82 -13.03 -6.37
C LEU A 42 13.07 -13.06 -4.87
N LEU A 43 13.65 -14.15 -4.33
CA LEU A 43 13.96 -14.25 -2.89
C LEU A 43 15.31 -13.62 -2.54
N SER A 44 16.30 -13.68 -3.45
CA SER A 44 17.63 -13.06 -3.24
C SER A 44 17.67 -11.56 -3.54
N SER A 45 16.65 -11.02 -4.22
CA SER A 45 16.53 -9.59 -4.51
C SER A 45 15.74 -8.80 -3.47
N MET A 46 15.12 -9.45 -2.47
CA MET A 46 14.66 -8.72 -1.28
C MET A 46 15.89 -8.34 -0.47
N PRO A 47 16.25 -7.05 -0.43
CA PRO A 47 17.50 -6.68 0.15
C PRO A 47 17.39 -6.84 1.68
N ALA A 48 18.45 -7.32 2.34
CA ALA A 48 18.48 -7.68 3.76
C ALA A 48 17.94 -6.59 4.71
N TRP A 49 17.89 -5.34 4.26
CA TRP A 49 17.30 -4.19 4.94
C TRP A 49 15.79 -4.33 5.22
N CYS A 50 15.04 -5.01 4.34
CA CYS A 50 13.61 -5.27 4.54
C CYS A 50 13.37 -6.20 5.74
N TRP A 51 14.31 -7.12 5.97
CA TRP A 51 14.35 -7.99 7.15
C TRP A 51 14.77 -7.23 8.42
N VAL A 52 15.69 -6.27 8.32
CA VAL A 52 16.07 -5.41 9.46
C VAL A 52 14.91 -4.52 9.89
N ALA A 53 14.13 -3.98 8.94
CA ALA A 53 12.94 -3.18 9.24
C ALA A 53 11.84 -3.99 9.93
N THR A 54 11.60 -5.23 9.48
CA THR A 54 10.64 -6.13 10.13
C THR A 54 11.13 -6.60 11.50
N LEU A 55 12.44 -6.82 11.67
CA LEU A 55 13.06 -7.08 12.97
C LEU A 55 12.95 -5.87 13.93
N ALA A 56 13.15 -4.65 13.43
CA ALA A 56 13.01 -3.42 14.21
C ALA A 56 11.57 -3.19 14.69
N SER A 57 10.58 -3.47 13.84
CA SER A 57 9.16 -3.46 14.22
C SER A 57 8.82 -4.54 15.25
N PHE A 58 9.47 -5.72 15.17
CA PHE A 58 9.34 -6.79 16.16
C PHE A 58 9.91 -6.39 17.53
N ILE A 59 11.01 -5.64 17.56
CA ILE A 59 11.63 -5.14 18.81
C ILE A 59 10.72 -4.15 19.54
N ILE A 60 9.97 -3.31 18.82
CA ILE A 60 8.99 -2.39 19.44
C ILE A 60 7.78 -3.12 20.00
N LEU A 61 7.33 -4.21 19.37
CA LEU A 61 6.25 -5.04 19.91
C LEU A 61 6.65 -5.72 21.24
N LEU A 62 7.92 -6.08 21.38
CA LEU A 62 8.41 -6.88 22.51
C LEU A 62 8.82 -6.04 23.74
N SER A 63 8.98 -4.72 23.60
CA SER A 63 9.39 -3.86 24.72
C SER A 63 8.29 -3.73 25.78
N ASN A 64 8.59 -4.14 27.02
CA ASN A 64 7.70 -4.03 28.18
C ASN A 64 7.17 -2.61 28.46
N ALA A 65 7.92 -1.58 28.04
CA ALA A 65 7.48 -0.19 28.15
C ALA A 65 6.32 0.13 27.18
N SER A 66 6.37 -0.43 25.97
CA SER A 66 5.33 -0.27 24.92
C SER A 66 4.02 -0.94 25.33
N LEU A 67 4.10 -2.11 25.96
CA LEU A 67 2.92 -2.87 26.39
C LEU A 67 2.08 -2.15 27.45
N ARG A 68 2.73 -1.37 28.34
CA ARG A 68 2.05 -0.58 29.39
C ARG A 68 1.34 0.67 28.85
N THR A 69 1.85 1.30 27.80
CA THR A 69 1.29 2.56 27.25
C THR A 69 0.40 2.35 26.03
N ILE A 70 0.66 1.34 25.21
CA ILE A 70 0.04 1.16 23.89
C ILE A 70 -0.94 -0.03 23.88
N GLY A 71 -0.76 -1.02 24.76
CA GLY A 71 -1.65 -2.17 24.86
C GLY A 71 -1.86 -2.88 23.51
N VAL A 72 -3.11 -3.29 23.22
CA VAL A 72 -3.49 -3.95 21.95
C VAL A 72 -3.21 -3.11 20.69
N THR A 73 -3.03 -1.79 20.82
CA THR A 73 -2.78 -0.93 19.66
C THR A 73 -1.37 -1.07 19.07
N GLY A 74 -0.47 -1.81 19.73
CA GLY A 74 0.84 -2.16 19.19
C GLY A 74 0.78 -2.99 17.91
N PHE A 75 -0.30 -3.75 17.69
CA PHE A 75 -0.54 -4.47 16.44
C PHE A 75 -0.59 -3.55 15.21
N PHE A 76 -1.06 -2.30 15.36
CA PHE A 76 -1.10 -1.36 14.25
C PHE A 76 0.30 -0.94 13.78
N ALA A 77 1.30 -0.95 14.67
CA ALA A 77 2.69 -0.70 14.27
C ALA A 77 3.22 -1.85 13.38
N LEU A 78 2.91 -3.11 13.72
CA LEU A 78 3.24 -4.25 12.87
C LEU A 78 2.51 -4.22 11.53
N LEU A 79 1.20 -3.94 11.55
CA LEU A 79 0.40 -3.84 10.34
C LEU A 79 0.96 -2.76 9.40
N THR A 80 1.35 -1.61 9.96
CA THR A 80 1.97 -0.53 9.18
C THR A 80 3.33 -0.96 8.61
N SER A 81 4.11 -1.75 9.35
CA SER A 81 5.36 -2.33 8.86
C SER A 81 5.20 -3.29 7.69
N LEU A 82 4.11 -4.05 7.66
CA LEU A 82 3.82 -4.99 6.57
C LEU A 82 3.28 -4.27 5.33
N LEU A 83 2.48 -3.22 5.51
CA LEU A 83 1.92 -2.44 4.40
C LEU A 83 2.94 -1.52 3.75
N LEU A 84 3.94 -1.07 4.50
CA LEU A 84 4.88 -0.05 4.06
C LEU A 84 6.33 -0.50 4.25
N PRO A 85 6.80 -1.54 3.52
CA PRO A 85 8.18 -1.95 3.67
C PRO A 85 9.10 -0.82 3.14
N PRO A 86 10.20 -0.50 3.85
CA PRO A 86 11.10 0.61 3.49
C PRO A 86 12.07 0.20 2.37
N TYR A 87 11.51 -0.13 1.19
CA TYR A 87 12.27 -0.42 -0.03
C TYR A 87 12.27 0.77 -1.01
N LEU A 88 11.53 1.83 -0.70
CA LEU A 88 11.31 2.98 -1.57
C LEU A 88 12.34 4.10 -1.32
N PRO A 89 12.68 4.92 -2.34
CA PRO A 89 13.55 6.09 -2.20
C PRO A 89 13.06 7.02 -1.08
N VAL A 90 13.99 7.70 -0.40
CA VAL A 90 13.71 8.49 0.82
C VAL A 90 12.55 9.47 0.63
N GLN A 91 12.50 10.15 -0.52
CA GLN A 91 11.46 11.15 -0.81
C GLN A 91 10.06 10.54 -0.96
N LEU A 92 9.95 9.35 -1.57
CA LEU A 92 8.70 8.61 -1.69
C LEU A 92 8.24 8.09 -0.33
N THR A 93 9.18 7.63 0.50
CA THR A 93 8.91 7.17 1.86
C THR A 93 8.35 8.31 2.73
N ILE A 94 8.97 9.50 2.72
CA ILE A 94 8.46 10.67 3.46
C ILE A 94 7.07 11.09 2.95
N PHE A 95 6.85 11.08 1.64
CA PHE A 95 5.53 11.38 1.07
C PHE A 95 4.48 10.37 1.56
N LEU A 96 4.78 9.07 1.53
CA LEU A 96 3.90 8.02 2.06
C LEU A 96 3.61 8.21 3.56
N LEU A 97 4.61 8.49 4.38
CA LEU A 97 4.43 8.74 5.82
C LEU A 97 3.52 9.96 6.08
N SER A 98 3.68 11.04 5.30
CA SER A 98 2.82 12.22 5.40
C SER A 98 1.36 11.92 5.03
N THR A 99 1.14 11.13 3.96
CA THR A 99 -0.22 10.72 3.55
C THR A 99 -0.87 9.78 4.57
N LEU A 100 -0.08 8.97 5.27
CA LEU A 100 -0.55 8.13 6.37
C LEU A 100 -1.07 8.99 7.54
N VAL A 101 -0.29 9.99 7.97
CA VAL A 101 -0.68 10.92 9.03
C VAL A 101 -1.93 11.71 8.63
N ALA A 102 -1.99 12.20 7.39
CA ALA A 102 -3.17 12.87 6.85
C ALA A 102 -4.41 11.96 6.86
N GLY A 103 -4.24 10.66 6.56
CA GLY A 103 -5.30 9.65 6.64
C GLY A 103 -5.84 9.48 8.06
N LEU A 104 -4.95 9.35 9.07
CA LEU A 104 -5.35 9.25 10.47
C LEU A 104 -6.10 10.51 10.94
N LEU A 105 -5.60 11.71 10.60
CA LEU A 105 -6.24 12.97 10.98
C LEU A 105 -7.61 13.14 10.31
N SER A 106 -7.73 12.72 9.05
CA SER A 106 -9.01 12.76 8.32
C SER A 106 -10.03 11.80 8.93
N GLY A 107 -9.62 10.58 9.27
CA GLY A 107 -10.47 9.61 9.96
C GLY A 107 -10.88 10.08 11.36
N TRP A 108 -9.97 10.75 12.08
CA TRP A 108 -10.24 11.38 13.37
C TRP A 108 -11.29 12.50 13.27
N GLY A 109 -11.15 13.38 12.28
CA GLY A 109 -12.08 14.49 12.06
C GLY A 109 -13.51 14.02 11.83
N ILE A 110 -13.69 13.02 10.95
CA ILE A 110 -15.00 12.42 10.68
C ILE A 110 -15.53 11.69 11.93
N GLY A 111 -14.66 10.99 12.67
CA GLY A 111 -15.00 10.30 13.92
C GLY A 111 -15.53 11.25 15.01
N ILE A 112 -14.92 12.43 15.18
CA ILE A 112 -15.42 13.46 16.11
C ILE A 112 -16.80 13.96 15.67
N GLY A 113 -17.00 14.16 14.36
CA GLY A 113 -18.29 14.55 13.80
C GLY A 113 -19.39 13.55 14.18
N ALA A 114 -19.13 12.26 13.98
CA ALA A 114 -20.05 11.18 14.33
C ALA A 114 -20.38 11.16 15.83
N MET A 115 -19.38 11.32 16.69
CA MET A 115 -19.57 11.36 18.15
C MET A 115 -20.40 12.56 18.61
N ARG A 116 -20.21 13.74 18.00
CA ARG A 116 -21.03 14.92 18.32
C ARG A 116 -22.48 14.72 17.92
N ALA A 117 -22.73 14.18 16.72
CA ALA A 117 -24.07 13.93 16.22
C ALA A 117 -24.82 12.89 17.08
N ALA A 118 -24.17 11.76 17.38
CA ALA A 118 -24.78 10.72 18.19
C ALA A 118 -25.04 11.16 19.64
N ASN A 119 -24.09 11.89 20.26
CA ASN A 119 -24.28 12.38 21.62
C ASN A 119 -25.39 13.44 21.72
N ALA A 120 -25.62 14.26 20.68
CA ALA A 120 -26.75 15.19 20.66
C ALA A 120 -28.09 14.44 20.73
N GLN A 121 -28.22 13.35 19.97
CA GLN A 121 -29.42 12.52 19.96
C GLN A 121 -29.65 11.78 21.29
N ILE A 122 -28.56 11.29 21.88
CA ILE A 122 -28.57 10.66 23.20
C ILE A 122 -29.00 11.66 24.28
N GLN A 123 -28.46 12.88 24.27
CA GLN A 123 -28.83 13.91 25.23
C GLN A 123 -30.29 14.35 25.12
N ALA A 124 -30.84 14.42 23.89
CA ALA A 124 -32.26 14.69 23.69
C ALA A 124 -33.13 13.59 24.31
N SER A 125 -32.74 12.32 24.11
CA SER A 125 -33.46 11.15 24.63
C SER A 125 -33.43 11.05 26.16
N ILE A 126 -32.32 11.45 26.80
CA ILE A 126 -32.20 11.50 28.26
C ILE A 126 -33.09 12.61 28.84
N LYS A 127 -33.13 13.79 28.22
CA LYS A 127 -33.94 14.93 28.70
C LYS A 127 -35.45 14.65 28.66
N THR A 128 -35.91 13.86 27.70
CA THR A 128 -37.33 13.50 27.56
C THR A 128 -37.79 12.41 28.53
N ASN A 129 -36.87 11.73 29.23
CA ASN A 129 -37.21 10.57 30.04
C ASN A 129 -37.35 10.95 31.53
N PRO A 130 -38.54 10.80 32.15
CA PRO A 130 -38.77 11.22 33.53
C PRO A 130 -37.92 10.46 34.55
N VAL A 131 -37.54 9.22 34.25
CA VAL A 131 -36.69 8.37 35.11
C VAL A 131 -35.28 8.96 35.28
N PHE A 132 -34.74 9.57 34.23
CA PHE A 132 -33.40 10.19 34.27
C PHE A 132 -33.40 11.62 34.81
N GLN A 133 -34.57 12.28 34.87
CA GLN A 133 -34.70 13.60 35.51
C GLN A 133 -34.68 13.52 37.04
N ALA A 134 -35.15 12.40 37.61
CA ALA A 134 -35.21 12.21 39.05
C ALA A 134 -33.82 12.08 39.72
N ASN A 135 -32.81 11.56 39.00
CA ASN A 135 -31.43 11.41 39.52
C ASN A 135 -30.39 11.57 38.40
N PRO A 136 -29.95 12.80 38.09
CA PRO A 136 -29.03 13.06 36.99
C PRO A 136 -27.61 12.49 37.20
N ALA A 137 -27.19 12.28 38.45
CA ALA A 137 -25.86 11.75 38.77
C ALA A 137 -25.70 10.24 38.47
N LEU A 138 -26.79 9.48 38.55
CA LEU A 138 -26.82 8.03 38.26
C LEU A 138 -27.30 7.71 36.84
N ALA A 139 -27.92 8.66 36.16
CA ALA A 139 -28.50 8.47 34.83
C ALA A 139 -27.49 7.95 33.78
N GLN A 140 -26.24 8.41 33.81
CA GLN A 140 -25.20 8.00 32.85
C GLN A 140 -24.77 6.53 33.01
N PRO A 141 -24.29 6.07 34.19
CA PRO A 141 -23.89 4.66 34.35
C PRO A 141 -25.08 3.71 34.21
N THR A 142 -26.25 4.05 34.75
CA THR A 142 -27.44 3.18 34.65
C THR A 142 -27.92 3.03 33.21
N ALA A 143 -27.84 4.09 32.38
CA ALA A 143 -28.19 4.01 30.97
C ALA A 143 -27.18 3.19 30.12
N VAL A 144 -25.92 3.07 30.57
CA VAL A 144 -24.92 2.20 29.95
C VAL A 144 -25.26 0.74 30.23
N PHE A 145 -25.52 0.41 31.49
CA PHE A 145 -25.82 -0.97 31.88
C PHE A 145 -27.22 -1.44 31.46
N SER A 146 -28.18 -0.53 31.28
CA SER A 146 -29.52 -0.86 30.78
C SER A 146 -29.60 -0.98 29.25
N GLY A 147 -28.48 -0.79 28.53
CA GLY A 147 -28.45 -0.93 27.08
C GLY A 147 -29.20 0.16 26.31
N TRP A 148 -29.64 1.25 26.98
CA TRP A 148 -30.37 2.35 26.36
C TRP A 148 -29.54 3.08 25.27
N PHE A 149 -28.21 2.99 25.34
CA PHE A 149 -27.30 3.54 24.32
C PHE A 149 -27.07 2.61 23.11
N LEU A 150 -27.48 1.34 23.21
CA LEU A 150 -27.50 0.37 22.10
C LEU A 150 -28.81 0.47 21.29
N GLY A 151 -29.57 1.55 21.44
CA GLY A 151 -30.75 1.79 20.64
C GLY A 151 -30.42 1.98 19.17
N ALA A 152 -31.29 1.49 18.28
CA ALA A 152 -31.10 1.56 16.82
C ALA A 152 -30.82 2.99 16.29
N ARG A 153 -31.22 4.03 17.02
CA ARG A 153 -31.08 5.44 16.60
C ARG A 153 -29.66 5.97 16.72
N SER A 154 -28.92 5.61 17.77
CA SER A 154 -27.53 6.04 17.95
C SER A 154 -26.61 5.24 17.02
N THR A 155 -26.82 3.92 16.94
CA THR A 155 -26.05 3.04 16.06
C THR A 155 -26.27 3.36 14.58
N ALA A 156 -27.50 3.69 14.16
CA ALA A 156 -27.77 4.12 12.79
C ALA A 156 -27.01 5.40 12.41
N MET A 157 -26.86 6.37 13.32
CA MET A 157 -26.07 7.58 13.04
C MET A 157 -24.58 7.26 12.89
N TYR A 158 -24.03 6.42 13.77
CA TYR A 158 -22.65 5.95 13.61
C TYR A 158 -22.46 5.20 12.29
N CYS A 159 -23.40 4.34 11.89
CA CYS A 159 -23.36 3.65 10.60
C CYS A 159 -23.48 4.61 9.41
N ALA A 160 -24.30 5.66 9.50
CA ALA A 160 -24.44 6.64 8.43
C ALA A 160 -23.15 7.46 8.22
N PHE A 161 -22.52 7.92 9.30
CA PHE A 161 -21.23 8.61 9.23
C PHE A 161 -20.09 7.69 8.79
N HIS A 162 -20.10 6.43 9.24
CA HIS A 162 -19.14 5.43 8.77
C HIS A 162 -19.32 5.14 7.29
N GLY A 163 -20.56 4.95 6.83
CA GLY A 163 -20.88 4.72 5.42
C GLY A 163 -20.46 5.89 4.53
N LEU A 164 -20.73 7.13 4.96
CA LEU A 164 -20.30 8.33 4.24
C LEU A 164 -18.76 8.42 4.20
N GLY A 165 -18.09 8.19 5.32
CA GLY A 165 -16.63 8.22 5.39
C GLY A 165 -16.00 7.12 4.53
N ALA A 166 -16.51 5.88 4.61
CA ALA A 166 -16.06 4.76 3.79
C ALA A 166 -16.31 5.00 2.29
N PHE A 167 -17.42 5.64 1.93
CA PHE A 167 -17.71 6.03 0.55
C PHE A 167 -16.72 7.08 0.04
N ILE A 168 -16.43 8.12 0.81
CA ILE A 168 -15.44 9.15 0.45
C ILE A 168 -14.05 8.51 0.26
N PHE A 169 -13.61 7.69 1.21
CA PHE A 169 -12.33 6.99 1.12
C PHE A 169 -12.31 5.95 -0.01
N GLY A 170 -13.43 5.31 -0.32
CA GLY A 170 -13.60 4.41 -1.47
C GLY A 170 -13.48 5.17 -2.81
N ALA A 171 -14.19 6.28 -2.96
CA ALA A 171 -14.12 7.13 -4.13
C ALA A 171 -12.70 7.67 -4.34
N MET A 172 -12.03 8.06 -3.27
CA MET A 172 -10.64 8.52 -3.33
C MET A 172 -9.69 7.46 -3.88
N ARG A 173 -9.90 6.16 -3.57
CA ARG A 173 -9.12 5.06 -4.18
C ARG A 173 -9.41 4.88 -5.67
N ALA A 174 -10.65 5.11 -6.09
CA ALA A 174 -11.04 5.01 -7.49
C ALA A 174 -10.44 6.14 -8.35
N TYR A 175 -10.43 7.38 -7.85
CA TYR A 175 -9.93 8.54 -8.61
C TYR A 175 -8.42 8.78 -8.45
N ALA A 176 -7.85 8.47 -7.28
CA ALA A 176 -6.48 8.80 -6.95
C ALA A 176 -5.74 7.60 -6.32
N VAL A 177 -5.31 6.67 -7.18
CA VAL A 177 -4.53 5.47 -6.77
C VAL A 177 -3.25 5.85 -6.01
N LYS A 178 -2.66 7.02 -6.30
CA LYS A 178 -1.48 7.54 -5.57
C LYS A 178 -1.75 7.83 -4.08
N LEU A 179 -3.01 8.00 -3.66
CA LEU A 179 -3.43 8.27 -2.27
C LEU A 179 -4.06 7.03 -1.60
N THR A 180 -3.83 5.83 -2.15
CA THR A 180 -4.43 4.60 -1.63
C THR A 180 -4.09 4.34 -0.16
N PHE A 181 -2.85 4.61 0.25
CA PHE A 181 -2.43 4.46 1.65
C PHE A 181 -3.21 5.38 2.59
N MET A 182 -3.42 6.64 2.20
CA MET A 182 -4.24 7.59 2.98
C MET A 182 -5.66 7.05 3.19
N SER A 183 -6.26 6.49 2.14
CA SER A 183 -7.60 5.92 2.21
C SER A 183 -7.69 4.68 3.10
N ILE A 184 -6.72 3.76 3.01
CA ILE A 184 -6.71 2.54 3.82
C ILE A 184 -6.60 2.90 5.31
N PHE A 185 -5.58 3.70 5.68
CA PHE A 185 -5.39 4.10 7.08
C PHE A 185 -6.52 5.00 7.60
N GLY A 186 -7.09 5.86 6.75
CA GLY A 186 -8.25 6.66 7.08
C GLY A 186 -9.50 5.82 7.33
N THR A 187 -9.71 4.76 6.54
CA THR A 187 -10.84 3.83 6.71
C THR A 187 -10.67 3.00 7.99
N ILE A 188 -9.46 2.51 8.28
CA ILE A 188 -9.16 1.78 9.53
C ILE A 188 -9.39 2.70 10.74
N ALA A 189 -8.89 3.93 10.70
CA ALA A 189 -9.09 4.90 11.77
C ALA A 189 -10.58 5.20 12.01
N LEU A 190 -11.36 5.34 10.93
CA LEU A 190 -12.81 5.50 10.99
C LEU A 190 -13.52 4.28 11.58
N ASP A 191 -13.12 3.09 11.17
CA ASP A 191 -13.70 1.84 11.64
C ASP A 191 -13.51 1.67 13.15
N VAL A 192 -12.26 1.84 13.63
CA VAL A 192 -11.93 1.76 15.06
C VAL A 192 -12.72 2.81 15.86
N PHE A 193 -12.88 4.03 15.35
CA PHE A 193 -13.66 5.07 16.03
C PHE A 193 -15.15 4.76 16.10
N CYS A 194 -15.74 4.40 14.97
CA CYS A 194 -17.19 4.26 14.87
C CYS A 194 -17.67 2.97 15.52
N MET A 195 -16.98 1.85 15.29
CA MET A 195 -17.40 0.54 15.79
C MET A 195 -16.98 0.28 17.23
N SER A 196 -15.74 0.62 17.61
CA SER A 196 -15.20 0.25 18.92
C SER A 196 -15.64 1.21 20.05
N VAL A 197 -16.00 2.46 19.70
CA VAL A 197 -16.33 3.50 20.69
C VAL A 197 -17.78 3.95 20.60
N GLY A 198 -18.37 3.95 19.39
CA GLY A 198 -19.65 4.59 19.13
C GLY A 198 -20.80 4.08 20.02
N PRO A 199 -21.06 2.76 20.10
CA PRO A 199 -22.22 2.26 20.82
C PRO A 199 -22.01 2.11 22.33
N LEU A 200 -20.76 1.97 22.77
CA LEU A 200 -20.46 1.38 24.08
C LEU A 200 -20.28 2.41 25.20
N PHE A 201 -19.82 3.63 24.90
CA PHE A 201 -19.59 4.65 25.91
C PHE A 201 -20.02 6.05 25.45
N PRO A 202 -21.09 6.62 26.02
CA PRO A 202 -21.54 8.00 25.77
C PRO A 202 -20.66 9.03 26.52
N SER A 203 -19.34 8.86 26.45
CA SER A 203 -18.37 9.77 27.06
C SER A 203 -17.57 10.47 25.97
N LYS A 204 -17.37 11.78 26.11
CA LYS A 204 -16.60 12.64 25.18
C LYS A 204 -15.10 12.36 25.27
N ARG A 205 -14.67 11.11 25.10
CA ARG A 205 -13.26 10.70 25.11
C ARG A 205 -12.72 10.76 23.68
N TYR A 206 -12.39 11.98 23.23
CA TYR A 206 -11.83 12.25 21.91
C TYR A 206 -10.40 11.71 21.71
N THR A 207 -9.75 11.24 22.79
CA THR A 207 -8.33 10.89 22.85
C THR A 207 -8.02 9.40 22.71
N ARG A 208 -9.01 8.54 22.38
CA ARG A 208 -8.74 7.10 22.22
C ARG A 208 -7.84 6.79 21.02
N LEU A 209 -7.82 7.63 19.99
CA LEU A 209 -6.86 7.51 18.88
C LEU A 209 -5.43 7.74 19.32
N ASN A 210 -5.19 8.42 20.45
CA ASN A 210 -3.85 8.80 20.85
C ASN A 210 -2.94 7.56 21.00
N SER A 211 -3.46 6.44 21.52
CA SER A 211 -2.67 5.21 21.62
C SER A 211 -2.30 4.62 20.24
N MET A 212 -3.23 4.67 19.27
CA MET A 212 -2.97 4.25 17.88
C MET A 212 -2.00 5.20 17.17
N ALA A 213 -2.17 6.52 17.36
CA ALA A 213 -1.30 7.54 16.79
C ALA A 213 0.12 7.45 17.35
N ILE A 214 0.28 7.14 18.64
CA ILE A 214 1.58 6.86 19.26
C ILE A 214 2.21 5.61 18.65
N ALA A 215 1.46 4.51 18.49
CA ALA A 215 1.97 3.28 17.88
C ALA A 215 2.49 3.51 16.46
N VAL A 216 1.70 4.22 15.65
CA VAL A 216 2.06 4.62 14.28
C VAL A 216 3.24 5.61 14.28
N GLY A 217 3.28 6.57 15.21
CA GLY A 217 4.36 7.53 15.35
C GLY A 217 5.70 6.87 15.66
N CYS A 218 5.71 5.86 16.54
CA CYS A 218 6.90 5.04 16.81
C CYS A 218 7.40 4.34 15.55
N TYR A 219 6.50 3.79 14.72
CA TYR A 219 6.86 3.18 13.45
C TYR A 219 7.47 4.21 12.47
N ILE A 220 6.84 5.38 12.32
CA ILE A 220 7.35 6.47 11.47
C ILE A 220 8.77 6.85 11.89
N ALA A 221 9.05 6.95 13.20
CA ALA A 221 10.37 7.27 13.72
C ALA A 221 11.42 6.21 13.34
N ILE A 222 11.10 4.92 13.48
CA ILE A 222 12.01 3.83 13.05
C ILE A 222 12.28 3.91 11.55
N VAL A 223 11.25 4.09 10.73
CA VAL A 223 11.40 4.13 9.27
C VAL A 223 12.32 5.28 8.90
N ILE A 224 12.13 6.47 9.46
CA ILE A 224 12.99 7.62 9.18
C ILE A 224 14.44 7.34 9.58
N VAL A 225 14.69 6.78 10.77
CA VAL A 225 16.05 6.45 11.23
C VAL A 225 16.67 5.38 10.32
N THR A 226 15.93 4.32 10.01
CA THR A 226 16.40 3.21 9.17
C THR A 226 16.73 3.71 7.76
N THR A 227 15.84 4.50 7.16
CA THR A 227 16.00 5.05 5.81
C THR A 227 17.11 6.09 5.71
N LEU A 228 17.39 6.86 6.76
CA LEU A 228 18.48 7.85 6.75
C LEU A 228 19.86 7.24 7.03
N PHE A 229 19.97 6.27 7.94
CA PHE A 229 21.26 5.76 8.41
C PHE A 229 21.81 4.55 7.63
N ILE A 230 20.95 3.71 7.04
CA ILE A 230 21.41 2.46 6.41
C ILE A 230 21.86 2.66 4.96
N PHE A 231 21.14 3.45 4.15
CA PHE A 231 21.60 3.88 2.83
C PHE A 231 20.67 4.99 2.30
N PRO A 232 21.09 6.26 2.25
CA PRO A 232 20.27 7.32 1.68
C PRO A 232 20.28 7.25 0.15
N GLU A 233 19.54 6.30 -0.43
CA GLU A 233 19.24 6.33 -1.87
C GLU A 233 18.27 7.49 -2.14
N THR A 234 18.85 8.61 -2.58
CA THR A 234 18.09 9.76 -3.04
C THR A 234 17.49 9.45 -4.41
N MET A 235 16.33 10.08 -4.72
CA MET A 235 15.69 9.97 -6.04
C MET A 235 16.66 10.30 -7.19
N SER A 236 17.69 11.12 -6.93
CA SER A 236 18.71 11.45 -7.93
C SER A 236 19.56 10.25 -8.33
N HIS A 237 19.92 9.38 -7.39
CA HIS A 237 20.73 8.20 -7.69
C HIS A 237 19.91 7.16 -8.47
N ALA A 238 18.68 6.89 -8.03
CA ALA A 238 17.75 6.02 -8.76
C ALA A 238 17.40 6.57 -10.16
N ALA A 239 17.19 7.89 -10.29
CA ALA A 239 16.95 8.52 -11.59
C ALA A 239 18.17 8.42 -12.50
N LEU A 240 19.38 8.66 -11.98
CA LEU A 240 20.61 8.50 -12.75
C LEU A 240 20.84 7.07 -13.20
N ASP A 241 20.54 6.07 -12.37
CA ASP A 241 20.68 4.66 -12.74
C ASP A 241 19.68 4.26 -13.85
N THR A 242 18.43 4.75 -13.78
CA THR A 242 17.47 4.53 -14.87
C THR A 242 17.89 5.22 -16.17
N VAL A 243 18.40 6.44 -16.11
CA VAL A 243 18.93 7.16 -17.28
C VAL A 243 20.17 6.48 -17.83
N ALA A 244 21.10 6.04 -16.98
CA ALA A 244 22.29 5.30 -17.37
C ALA A 244 21.91 3.97 -18.06
N GLY A 245 20.94 3.24 -17.52
CA GLY A 245 20.42 2.01 -18.14
C GLY A 245 19.68 2.24 -19.47
N GLN A 246 19.02 3.39 -19.65
CA GLN A 246 18.46 3.78 -20.94
C GLN A 246 19.56 4.17 -21.93
N LEU A 247 20.57 4.93 -21.48
CA LEU A 247 21.71 5.33 -22.30
C LEU A 247 22.54 4.12 -22.75
N GLN A 248 22.69 3.12 -21.89
CA GLN A 248 23.39 1.87 -22.22
C GLN A 248 22.63 1.06 -23.28
N ARG A 249 21.29 1.05 -23.26
CA ARG A 249 20.48 0.46 -24.34
C ARG A 249 20.66 1.19 -25.66
N ILE A 250 20.72 2.53 -25.63
CA ILE A 250 20.99 3.34 -26.82
C ILE A 250 22.39 3.07 -27.36
N ALA A 251 23.40 3.00 -26.48
CA ALA A 251 24.78 2.67 -26.86
C ALA A 251 24.90 1.28 -27.50
N GLN A 252 24.19 0.28 -26.97
CA GLN A 252 24.11 -1.06 -27.56
C GLN A 252 23.46 -1.04 -28.96
N LEU A 253 22.41 -0.22 -29.15
CA LEU A 253 21.81 -0.03 -30.47
C LEU A 253 22.80 0.59 -31.47
N ILE A 254 23.56 1.59 -31.06
CA ILE A 254 24.54 2.27 -31.91
C ILE A 254 25.69 1.33 -32.28
N GLN A 255 26.23 0.55 -31.34
CA GLN A 255 27.28 -0.43 -31.62
C GLN A 255 26.82 -1.51 -32.60
N MET A 256 25.55 -1.93 -32.52
CA MET A 256 24.96 -2.85 -33.48
C MET A 256 24.77 -2.23 -34.86
N GLN A 257 24.36 -0.95 -34.94
CA GLN A 257 24.27 -0.23 -36.21
C GLN A 257 25.64 -0.14 -36.89
N ASP A 258 26.68 0.22 -36.14
CA ASP A 258 28.06 0.27 -36.63
C ASP A 258 28.54 -1.11 -37.11
N SER A 259 28.18 -2.17 -36.39
CA SER A 259 28.47 -3.55 -36.78
C SER A 259 27.75 -3.97 -38.07
N VAL A 260 26.53 -3.47 -38.33
CA VAL A 260 25.78 -3.74 -39.56
C VAL A 260 26.35 -2.96 -40.75
N LEU A 261 26.78 -1.71 -40.53
CA LEU A 261 27.42 -0.89 -41.57
C LEU A 261 28.82 -1.41 -41.93
N GLY A 262 29.54 -1.99 -40.98
CA GLY A 262 30.86 -2.62 -41.21
C GLY A 262 30.81 -4.07 -41.70
N ALA A 263 29.64 -4.71 -41.69
CA ALA A 263 29.48 -6.11 -42.10
C ALA A 263 29.49 -6.28 -43.63
N ARG A 264 30.04 -7.40 -44.10
CA ARG A 264 30.08 -7.75 -45.52
C ARG A 264 28.67 -8.15 -45.99
N PRO A 265 28.30 -7.91 -47.26
CA PRO A 265 26.94 -8.16 -47.77
C PRO A 265 26.48 -9.62 -47.66
N GLU A 266 27.40 -10.57 -47.50
CA GLU A 266 27.14 -11.99 -47.28
C GLU A 266 26.50 -12.28 -45.91
N GLU A 267 26.81 -11.47 -44.89
CA GLU A 267 26.31 -11.62 -43.50
C GLU A 267 24.96 -10.92 -43.25
N LEU A 268 24.50 -10.07 -44.20
CA LEU A 268 23.19 -9.40 -44.17
C LEU A 268 22.06 -10.23 -44.79
N THR A 269 22.33 -11.47 -45.18
CA THR A 269 21.29 -12.37 -45.70
C THR A 269 20.24 -12.68 -44.62
N ARG A 270 19.02 -13.04 -45.04
CA ARG A 270 17.81 -13.12 -44.20
C ARG A 270 17.94 -14.06 -42.98
N ASP A 271 18.91 -14.97 -42.98
CA ASP A 271 19.25 -15.92 -41.90
C ASP A 271 20.52 -15.56 -41.11
N GLY A 272 21.12 -14.39 -41.36
CA GLY A 272 22.31 -13.91 -40.69
C GLY A 272 22.17 -13.83 -39.17
N THR A 273 23.22 -14.24 -38.46
CA THR A 273 23.29 -14.23 -36.98
C THR A 273 23.05 -12.84 -36.38
N LEU A 274 23.38 -11.78 -37.12
CA LEU A 274 23.12 -10.37 -36.77
C LEU A 274 21.63 -10.01 -36.77
N ILE A 275 20.84 -10.48 -37.74
CA ILE A 275 19.39 -10.22 -37.82
C ILE A 275 18.65 -10.93 -36.68
N ARG A 276 19.08 -12.14 -36.29
CA ARG A 276 18.51 -12.86 -35.14
C ARG A 276 18.81 -12.15 -33.81
N LYS A 277 20.03 -11.64 -33.63
CA LYS A 277 20.39 -10.80 -32.46
C LYS A 277 19.54 -9.53 -32.39
N PHE A 278 19.32 -8.87 -33.53
CA PHE A 278 18.47 -7.67 -33.59
C PHE A 278 17.01 -7.95 -33.20
N LYS A 279 16.45 -9.07 -33.68
CA LYS A 279 15.07 -9.47 -33.34
C LYS A 279 14.92 -9.86 -31.86
N ALA A 280 15.95 -10.45 -31.26
CA ALA A 280 15.97 -10.85 -29.84
C ALA A 280 16.12 -9.67 -28.87
N LEU A 281 16.76 -8.57 -29.28
CA LEU A 281 16.93 -7.37 -28.44
C LEU A 281 15.74 -6.40 -28.52
N ARG A 282 14.86 -6.59 -29.51
CA ARG A 282 13.63 -5.80 -29.69
C ARG A 282 12.41 -6.41 -28.99
N ALA A 283 12.47 -7.69 -28.64
CA ALA A 283 11.49 -8.40 -27.81
C ALA A 283 11.78 -8.16 -26.33
#